data_AF-A0A8T0V1I9-F1
#
_entry.id   AF-A0A8T0V1I9-F1
#
_cell.length_a   1.000
_cell.length_b   1.000
_cell.length_c   1.000
_cell.angle_alpha   90.00
_cell.angle_beta   90.00
_cell.angle_gamma   90.00
#
_symmetry.space_group_name_H-M   'P 1'
#
loop_
_entity.id
_entity.type
_entity.pdbx_description
1 polymer ?
#
loop_
_entity_poly.entity_id
_entity_poly.type
_entity_poly.pdbx_seq_one_letter_code
_entity_poly.pdbx_strand_id
1 'polypeptide(L)'
;MRRRTCVHLLLFVTNLLALGGLIIFSTIAEHKRYLYRRSIRPLEEPYCERCPTVTESDVHLFFNCPLAQGTWSALGFAPNPAIVRQPWLLCLSADLPEQVHVDVIPLLLWHIWKARNAMIFDHIDSTPRDIIRRVVQDIDAWSCRFNQLKPDLLVWKTWLQSCY
;
A
#
# COMPACT_ATOMS: atom_id res chain seq x y z
N MET A 1 27.70 -6.09 -6.55
CA MET A 1 26.91 -5.84 -5.32
C MET A 1 25.38 -5.87 -5.50
N ARG A 2 24.81 -5.67 -6.70
CA ARG A 2 23.34 -5.62 -6.96
C ARG A 2 22.53 -6.93 -6.78
N ARG A 3 23.18 -8.10 -6.61
CA ARG A 3 22.49 -9.41 -6.60
C ARG A 3 21.98 -9.87 -5.23
N ARG A 4 22.55 -9.38 -4.11
CA ARG A 4 22.16 -9.83 -2.75
C ARG A 4 20.88 -9.15 -2.22
N THR A 5 20.59 -7.94 -2.66
CA THR A 5 19.31 -7.24 -2.39
C THR A 5 18.13 -7.85 -3.17
N CYS A 6 18.39 -8.56 -4.27
CA CYS A 6 17.35 -9.19 -5.08
C CYS A 6 16.72 -10.44 -4.44
N VAL A 7 17.45 -11.20 -3.62
CA VAL A 7 16.95 -12.47 -3.04
C VAL A 7 16.04 -12.21 -1.84
N HIS A 8 16.34 -11.21 -1.00
CA HIS A 8 15.46 -10.81 0.11
C HIS A 8 14.14 -10.18 -0.37
N LEU A 9 14.13 -9.51 -1.53
CA LEU A 9 12.90 -8.96 -2.11
C LEU A 9 12.07 -9.99 -2.88
N LEU A 10 12.70 -11.04 -3.41
CA LEU A 10 11.99 -12.17 -4.00
C LEU A 10 11.13 -12.85 -2.93
N LEU A 11 11.65 -13.03 -1.71
CA LEU A 11 10.85 -13.47 -0.57
C LEU A 11 9.77 -12.46 -0.18
N PHE A 12 9.96 -11.15 -0.38
CA PHE A 12 8.95 -10.17 -0.01
C PHE A 12 7.76 -10.16 -0.98
N VAL A 13 7.99 -10.17 -2.29
CA VAL A 13 6.93 -10.18 -3.32
C VAL A 13 6.32 -11.58 -3.50
N THR A 14 7.12 -12.65 -3.37
CA THR A 14 6.57 -14.01 -3.37
C THR A 14 5.85 -14.35 -2.06
N ASN A 15 6.23 -13.81 -0.89
CA ASN A 15 5.36 -13.90 0.30
C ASN A 15 4.14 -12.97 0.18
N LEU A 16 4.23 -11.84 -0.51
CA LEU A 16 3.06 -10.98 -0.78
C LEU A 16 2.07 -11.61 -1.75
N LEU A 17 2.48 -12.56 -2.61
CA LEU A 17 1.61 -13.27 -3.55
C LEU A 17 1.24 -14.68 -3.07
N ALA A 18 2.16 -15.44 -2.46
CA ALA A 18 1.90 -16.78 -1.92
C ALA A 18 1.11 -16.76 -0.60
N LEU A 19 1.08 -15.61 0.10
CA LEU A 19 0.25 -15.37 1.29
C LEU A 19 -0.71 -14.18 1.07
N GLY A 20 -0.88 -13.77 -0.20
CA GLY A 20 -1.38 -12.47 -0.66
C GLY A 20 -2.83 -12.09 -0.40
N GLY A 21 -3.61 -12.97 0.24
CA GLY A 21 -4.93 -12.62 0.77
C GLY A 21 -4.95 -12.42 2.29
N LEU A 22 -4.00 -13.00 3.03
CA LEU A 22 -4.09 -13.13 4.49
C LEU A 22 -3.21 -12.13 5.26
N ILE A 23 -2.14 -11.62 4.66
CA ILE A 23 -1.16 -10.79 5.40
C ILE A 23 -1.58 -9.33 5.53
N ILE A 24 -2.27 -8.74 4.55
CA ILE A 24 -2.71 -7.34 4.68
C ILE A 24 -3.73 -7.18 5.82
N PHE A 25 -4.49 -8.23 6.15
CA PHE A 25 -5.51 -8.24 7.20
C PHE A 25 -5.01 -8.73 8.57
N SER A 26 -4.07 -9.69 8.60
CA SER A 26 -3.55 -10.20 9.88
C SER A 26 -2.44 -9.35 10.49
N THR A 27 -1.85 -8.41 9.73
CA THR A 27 -0.68 -7.65 10.18
C THR A 27 -0.98 -6.50 11.12
N ILE A 28 -2.14 -5.84 11.08
CA ILE A 28 -2.37 -4.69 11.99
C ILE A 28 -2.51 -5.16 13.44
N ALA A 29 -3.23 -6.25 13.70
CA ALA A 29 -3.33 -6.81 15.05
C ALA A 29 -1.96 -7.27 15.58
N GLU A 30 -1.18 -7.99 14.77
CA GLU A 30 0.19 -8.40 15.13
C GLU A 30 1.14 -7.21 15.27
N HIS A 31 0.96 -6.17 14.46
CA HIS A 31 1.75 -4.96 14.52
C HIS A 31 1.40 -4.12 15.75
N LYS A 32 0.12 -4.01 16.14
CA LYS A 32 -0.29 -3.41 17.42
C LYS A 32 0.34 -4.17 18.59
N ARG A 33 0.33 -5.52 18.56
CA ARG A 33 1.03 -6.35 19.54
C ARG A 33 2.54 -6.10 19.54
N TYR A 34 3.16 -5.91 18.38
CA TYR A 34 4.58 -5.56 18.26
C TYR A 34 4.88 -4.19 18.88
N LEU A 35 4.10 -3.16 18.54
CA LEU A 35 4.24 -1.80 19.09
C LEU A 35 4.11 -1.80 20.62
N TYR A 36 3.13 -2.57 21.14
CA TYR A 36 2.93 -2.76 22.57
C TYR A 36 4.13 -3.46 23.24
N ARG A 37 4.60 -4.59 22.68
CA ARG A 37 5.78 -5.32 23.20
C ARG A 37 7.05 -4.49 23.22
N ARG A 38 7.16 -3.48 22.36
CA ARG A 38 8.30 -2.55 22.27
C ARG A 38 8.10 -1.27 23.09
N SER A 39 6.99 -1.15 23.82
CA SER A 39 6.64 0.05 24.59
C SER A 39 6.57 1.33 23.74
N ILE A 40 6.22 1.19 22.46
CA ILE A 40 6.09 2.31 21.52
C ILE A 40 4.69 2.90 21.56
N ARG A 41 3.66 2.04 21.63
CA ARG A 41 2.28 2.47 21.91
C ARG A 41 1.58 1.49 22.86
N PRO A 42 0.80 1.98 23.84
CA PRO A 42 -0.10 1.15 24.64
C PRO A 42 -1.07 0.36 23.75
N LEU A 43 -1.44 -0.85 24.18
CA LEU A 43 -2.49 -1.62 23.49
C LEU A 43 -3.85 -0.91 23.56
N GLU A 44 -4.02 -0.09 24.59
CA GLU A 44 -5.19 0.73 24.92
C GLU A 44 -5.26 2.06 24.16
N GLU A 45 -4.29 2.36 23.29
CA GLU A 45 -4.40 3.45 22.31
C GLU A 45 -4.90 2.86 20.99
N PRO A 46 -6.22 2.67 20.82
CA PRO A 46 -6.76 2.05 19.63
C PRO A 46 -6.68 2.98 18.41
N TYR A 47 -6.40 4.27 18.60
CA TYR A 47 -6.64 5.32 17.63
C TYR A 47 -5.60 5.38 16.50
N CYS A 48 -6.05 5.85 15.34
CA CYS A 48 -5.15 6.15 14.24
C CYS A 48 -4.31 7.39 14.57
N GLU A 49 -3.01 7.34 14.24
CA GLU A 49 -2.09 8.46 14.47
C GLU A 49 -2.53 9.77 13.79
N ARG A 50 -3.24 9.65 12.65
CA ARG A 50 -3.81 10.80 11.94
C ARG A 50 -5.25 11.13 12.32
N CYS A 51 -5.97 10.19 12.92
CA CYS A 51 -7.38 10.36 13.29
C CYS A 51 -7.53 10.05 14.78
N PRO A 52 -7.26 11.02 15.67
CA PRO A 52 -7.19 10.78 17.11
C PRO A 52 -8.47 10.25 17.75
N THR A 53 -9.62 10.42 17.07
CA THR A 53 -10.94 9.99 17.54
C THR A 53 -11.41 8.67 16.92
N VAL A 54 -10.65 8.10 15.98
CA VAL A 54 -11.06 6.92 15.22
C VAL A 54 -10.15 5.75 15.54
N THR A 55 -10.74 4.65 16.00
CA THR A 55 -10.02 3.39 16.18
C THR A 55 -9.42 2.91 14.87
N GLU A 56 -8.11 2.73 14.87
CA GLU A 56 -7.36 2.17 13.77
C GLU A 56 -7.77 0.72 13.53
N SER A 57 -8.19 0.44 12.30
CA SER A 57 -8.53 -0.87 11.76
C SER A 57 -8.02 -0.93 10.32
N ASP A 58 -8.00 -2.11 9.72
CA ASP A 58 -7.54 -2.29 8.33
C ASP A 58 -8.43 -1.49 7.37
N VAL A 59 -9.75 -1.53 7.59
CA VAL A 59 -10.71 -0.74 6.84
C VAL A 59 -10.42 0.76 6.98
N HIS A 60 -10.16 1.22 8.20
CA HIS A 60 -9.80 2.62 8.41
C HIS A 60 -8.47 2.96 7.73
N LEU A 61 -7.40 2.22 7.99
CA LEU A 61 -6.07 2.50 7.45
C LEU A 61 -6.07 2.57 5.93
N PHE A 62 -6.70 1.61 5.27
CA PHE A 62 -6.63 1.47 3.82
C PHE A 62 -7.73 2.21 3.06
N PHE A 63 -8.83 2.61 3.72
CA PHE A 63 -9.99 3.17 3.00
C PHE A 63 -10.64 4.39 3.66
N ASN A 64 -10.68 4.50 4.98
CA ASN A 64 -11.35 5.63 5.65
C ASN A 64 -10.41 6.70 6.19
N CYS A 65 -9.12 6.42 6.34
CA CYS A 65 -8.13 7.37 6.81
C CYS A 65 -7.99 8.50 5.77
N PRO A 66 -7.87 9.78 6.18
CA PRO A 66 -7.74 10.91 5.26
C PRO A 66 -6.61 10.75 4.24
N LEU A 67 -5.48 10.13 4.63
CA LEU A 67 -4.42 9.82 3.66
C LEU A 67 -4.90 8.84 2.60
N ALA A 68 -5.55 7.76 3.00
CA ALA A 68 -6.03 6.75 2.08
C ALA A 68 -7.11 7.33 1.16
N GLN A 69 -8.11 8.00 1.72
CA GLN A 69 -9.16 8.68 0.95
C GLN A 69 -8.57 9.69 -0.04
N GLY A 70 -7.61 10.51 0.39
CA GLY A 70 -6.92 11.45 -0.50
C GLY A 70 -6.14 10.73 -1.61
N THR A 71 -5.53 9.57 -1.30
CA THR A 71 -4.82 8.76 -2.30
C THR A 71 -5.78 8.20 -3.34
N TRP A 72 -6.89 7.61 -2.91
CA TRP A 72 -7.91 7.08 -3.82
C TRP A 72 -8.58 8.18 -4.63
N SER A 73 -8.90 9.31 -4.00
CA SER A 73 -9.47 10.48 -4.68
C SER A 73 -8.53 11.03 -5.75
N ALA A 74 -7.22 11.09 -5.51
CA ALA A 74 -6.25 11.52 -6.50
C ALA A 74 -6.20 10.56 -7.71
N LEU A 75 -6.46 9.28 -7.47
CA LEU A 75 -6.59 8.25 -8.50
C LEU A 75 -7.97 8.22 -9.18
N GLY A 76 -8.86 9.16 -8.86
CA GLY A 76 -10.22 9.21 -9.40
C GLY A 76 -11.13 8.07 -8.90
N PHE A 77 -10.75 7.43 -7.79
CA PHE A 77 -11.41 6.23 -7.27
C PHE A 77 -12.05 6.48 -5.91
N ALA A 78 -13.30 6.04 -5.75
CA ALA A 78 -14.01 6.04 -4.47
C ALA A 78 -14.13 4.59 -3.97
N PRO A 79 -13.30 4.15 -3.02
CA PRO A 79 -13.35 2.77 -2.57
C PRO A 79 -14.64 2.47 -1.84
N ASN A 80 -15.21 1.30 -2.13
CA ASN A 80 -16.23 0.71 -1.28
C ASN A 80 -15.54 -0.08 -0.15
N PRO A 81 -15.71 0.28 1.13
CA PRO A 81 -15.16 -0.46 2.27
C PRO A 81 -15.64 -1.93 2.37
N ALA A 82 -16.64 -2.35 1.60
CA ALA A 82 -17.00 -3.77 1.50
C ALA A 82 -15.93 -4.60 0.75
N ILE A 83 -15.11 -3.96 -0.09
CA ILE A 83 -14.11 -4.61 -0.97
C ILE A 83 -12.78 -4.83 -0.22
N VAL A 84 -12.71 -4.43 1.06
CA VAL A 84 -11.48 -4.54 1.86
C VAL A 84 -10.92 -5.96 1.80
N ARG A 85 -11.73 -7.01 1.80
CA ARG A 85 -11.25 -8.41 1.77
C ARG A 85 -10.69 -8.88 0.42
N GLN A 86 -10.92 -8.13 -0.65
CA GLN A 86 -10.50 -8.47 -2.01
C GLN A 86 -10.01 -7.21 -2.74
N PRO A 87 -8.96 -6.53 -2.24
CA PRO A 87 -8.50 -5.27 -2.80
C PRO A 87 -7.97 -5.44 -4.23
N TRP A 88 -7.58 -6.65 -4.65
CA TRP A 88 -7.24 -6.92 -6.05
C TRP A 88 -8.42 -6.78 -7.02
N LEU A 89 -9.66 -6.69 -6.53
CA LEU A 89 -10.85 -6.40 -7.34
C LEU A 89 -11.07 -4.89 -7.55
N LEU A 90 -10.21 -4.02 -7.00
CA LEU A 90 -10.33 -2.59 -7.22
C LEU A 90 -10.03 -2.30 -8.70
N CYS A 91 -11.06 -1.88 -9.42
CA CYS A 91 -10.95 -1.36 -10.79
C CYS A 91 -10.79 0.16 -10.72
N LEU A 92 -9.55 0.64 -10.84
CA LEU A 92 -9.26 2.08 -10.76
C LEU A 92 -9.64 2.82 -12.05
N SER A 93 -9.46 2.17 -13.20
CA SER A 93 -9.87 2.66 -14.52
C SER A 93 -10.08 1.49 -15.47
N ALA A 94 -11.04 1.62 -16.38
CA ALA A 94 -11.32 0.61 -17.42
C ALA A 94 -10.20 0.53 -18.48
N ASP A 95 -9.39 1.58 -18.60
CA ASP A 95 -8.31 1.67 -19.60
C ASP A 95 -6.99 1.08 -19.09
N LEU A 96 -6.95 0.60 -17.85
CA LEU A 96 -5.75 0.02 -17.25
C LEU A 96 -5.65 -1.48 -17.54
N PRO A 97 -4.47 -1.99 -17.95
CA PRO A 97 -4.27 -3.42 -18.21
C PRO A 97 -4.42 -4.26 -16.95
N GLU A 98 -5.37 -5.20 -16.95
CA GLU A 98 -5.74 -6.04 -15.79
C GLU A 98 -4.59 -6.90 -15.26
N GLN A 99 -3.68 -7.32 -16.15
CA GLN A 99 -2.60 -8.28 -15.86
C GLN A 99 -1.64 -7.81 -14.76
N VAL A 100 -1.53 -6.49 -14.56
CA VAL A 100 -0.63 -5.86 -13.57
C VAL A 100 -1.40 -5.22 -12.41
N HIS A 101 -2.74 -5.30 -12.37
CA HIS A 101 -3.54 -4.80 -11.23
C HIS A 101 -3.12 -5.51 -9.94
N VAL A 102 -2.92 -6.82 -10.02
CA VAL A 102 -2.52 -7.68 -8.89
C VAL A 102 -1.12 -7.33 -8.35
N ASP A 103 -0.32 -6.58 -9.10
CA ASP A 103 0.98 -6.08 -8.66
C ASP A 103 0.90 -4.63 -8.14
N VAL A 104 0.18 -3.76 -8.84
CA VAL A 104 0.13 -2.32 -8.53
C VAL A 104 -0.79 -1.99 -7.35
N ILE A 105 -1.93 -2.66 -7.21
CA ILE A 105 -2.84 -2.40 -6.09
C ILE A 105 -2.19 -2.74 -4.74
N PRO A 106 -1.54 -3.91 -4.56
CA PRO A 106 -0.81 -4.17 -3.32
C PRO A 106 0.32 -3.18 -3.06
N LEU A 107 0.97 -2.63 -4.09
CA LEU A 107 1.96 -1.58 -3.93
C LEU A 107 1.35 -0.30 -3.33
N LEU A 108 0.19 0.14 -3.81
CA LEU A 108 -0.53 1.28 -3.25
C LEU A 108 -0.83 1.06 -1.76
N LEU A 109 -1.43 -0.08 -1.42
CA LEU A 109 -1.73 -0.44 -0.03
C LEU A 109 -0.48 -0.49 0.84
N TRP A 110 0.60 -1.07 0.32
CA TRP A 110 1.89 -1.13 0.99
C TRP A 110 2.46 0.25 1.32
N HIS A 111 2.41 1.20 0.38
CA HIS A 111 2.90 2.56 0.63
C HIS A 111 1.99 3.35 1.59
N ILE A 112 0.67 3.11 1.59
CA ILE A 112 -0.24 3.65 2.61
C ILE A 112 0.15 3.14 4.00
N TRP A 113 0.38 1.83 4.14
CA TRP A 113 0.82 1.22 5.41
C TRP A 113 2.19 1.76 5.85
N LYS A 114 3.16 1.86 4.94
CA LYS A 114 4.49 2.44 5.24
C LYS A 114 4.37 3.89 5.70
N ALA A 115 3.51 4.69 5.08
CA ALA A 115 3.31 6.08 5.48
C ALA A 115 2.75 6.17 6.90
N ARG A 116 1.82 5.30 7.28
CA ARG A 116 1.34 5.21 8.68
C ARG A 116 2.46 4.83 9.65
N ASN A 117 3.35 3.91 9.28
CA ASN A 117 4.48 3.55 10.13
C ASN A 117 5.51 4.67 10.26
N ALA A 118 5.84 5.34 9.15
CA ALA A 118 6.74 6.49 9.18
C ALA A 118 6.18 7.63 10.05
N MET A 119 4.86 7.80 10.10
CA MET A 119 4.23 8.75 11.02
C MET A 119 4.45 8.35 12.49
N ILE A 120 4.34 7.06 12.83
CA ILE A 120 4.50 6.56 14.21
C ILE A 120 5.96 6.58 14.68
N PHE A 121 6.89 6.15 13.81
CA PHE A 121 8.29 5.97 14.21
C PHE A 121 9.18 7.17 13.91
N ASP A 122 8.90 7.87 12.81
CA ASP A 122 9.75 8.94 12.28
C ASP A 122 9.06 10.31 12.32
N HIS A 123 7.79 10.38 12.75
CA HIS A 123 6.95 11.57 12.71
C HIS A 123 6.84 12.22 11.32
N ILE A 124 6.92 11.40 10.26
CA ILE A 124 6.84 11.85 8.87
C ILE A 124 5.39 11.77 8.37
N ASP A 125 4.76 12.92 8.19
CA ASP A 125 3.43 13.02 7.58
C ASP A 125 3.53 13.01 6.04
N SER A 126 3.24 11.86 5.43
CA SER A 126 3.25 11.72 3.96
C SER A 126 1.95 12.21 3.33
N THR A 127 2.02 12.90 2.19
CA THR A 127 0.83 13.30 1.42
C THR A 127 0.33 12.18 0.49
N PRO A 128 -0.93 12.23 0.00
CA PRO A 128 -1.40 11.32 -1.06
C PRO A 128 -0.47 11.26 -2.28
N ARG A 129 0.06 12.42 -2.71
CA ARG A 129 1.02 12.53 -3.80
C ARG A 129 2.31 11.77 -3.52
N ASP A 130 2.81 11.78 -2.28
CA ASP A 130 3.98 10.99 -1.92
C ASP A 130 3.76 9.49 -2.07
N ILE A 131 2.56 8.99 -1.77
CA ILE A 131 2.20 7.59 -1.95
C ILE A 131 2.32 7.22 -3.43
N ILE A 132 1.63 7.97 -4.30
CA ILE A 132 1.61 7.70 -5.75
C ILE A 132 3.02 7.81 -6.34
N ARG A 133 3.78 8.85 -5.96
CA ARG A 133 5.18 9.02 -6.41
C ARG A 133 6.06 7.84 -6.02
N ARG A 134 5.94 7.31 -4.80
CA ARG A 134 6.73 6.16 -4.34
C ARG A 134 6.33 4.87 -5.09
N VAL A 135 5.05 4.69 -5.43
CA VAL A 135 4.60 3.57 -6.28
C VAL A 135 5.24 3.66 -7.66
N VAL A 136 5.22 4.85 -8.29
CA VAL A 136 5.87 5.07 -9.60
C VAL A 136 7.37 4.76 -9.55
N GLN A 137 8.06 5.14 -8.47
CA GLN A 137 9.47 4.82 -8.26
C GLN A 137 9.72 3.31 -8.13
N ASP A 138 8.84 2.58 -7.43
CA ASP A 138 8.93 1.12 -7.33
C ASP A 138 8.68 0.44 -8.67
N ILE A 139 7.72 0.92 -9.47
CA ILE A 139 7.48 0.42 -10.84
C ILE A 139 8.75 0.59 -11.69
N ASP A 140 9.41 1.75 -11.65
CA ASP A 140 10.66 1.98 -12.36
C ASP A 140 11.77 1.04 -11.92
N ALA A 141 11.94 0.90 -10.60
CA ALA A 141 12.96 0.04 -10.01
C ALA A 141 12.75 -1.44 -10.34
N TRP A 142 11.50 -1.87 -10.54
CA TRP A 142 11.15 -3.28 -10.75
C TRP A 142 10.82 -3.61 -12.20
N SER A 143 10.78 -2.62 -13.10
CA SER A 143 10.44 -2.79 -14.52
C SER A 143 11.23 -3.89 -15.24
N CYS A 144 12.47 -4.16 -14.80
CA CYS A 144 13.31 -5.23 -15.35
C CYS A 144 12.86 -6.66 -15.00
N ARG A 145 11.96 -6.82 -14.01
CA ARG A 145 11.44 -8.12 -13.55
C ARG A 145 10.19 -8.55 -14.31
N PHE A 146 9.51 -7.60 -14.93
CA PHE A 146 8.27 -7.80 -15.67
C PHE A 146 8.53 -7.76 -17.18
N ASN A 147 9.58 -8.44 -17.67
CA ASN A 147 10.02 -8.29 -19.05
C ASN A 147 8.91 -8.51 -20.09
N GLN A 148 7.93 -9.38 -19.82
CA GLN A 148 6.79 -9.62 -20.71
C GLN A 148 5.62 -8.63 -20.48
N LEU A 149 5.45 -8.12 -19.26
CA LEU A 149 4.37 -7.17 -18.87
C LEU A 149 4.85 -5.72 -18.80
N LYS A 150 6.04 -5.43 -19.33
CA LYS A 150 6.66 -4.11 -19.29
C LYS A 150 5.83 -3.03 -20.01
N PRO A 151 5.19 -3.30 -21.17
CA PRO A 151 4.28 -2.34 -21.79
C PRO A 151 3.11 -1.99 -20.86
N ASP A 152 2.52 -2.99 -20.22
CA ASP A 152 1.36 -2.81 -19.32
C ASP A 152 1.74 -2.00 -18.08
N LEU A 153 2.90 -2.29 -17.47
CA LEU A 153 3.44 -1.49 -16.38
C LEU A 153 3.71 -0.05 -16.78
N LEU A 154 4.12 0.20 -18.04
CA LEU A 154 4.36 1.56 -18.52
C LEU A 154 3.06 2.35 -18.67
N VAL A 155 1.97 1.71 -19.11
CA VAL A 155 0.63 2.31 -19.13
C VAL A 155 0.22 2.69 -17.71
N TRP A 156 0.35 1.76 -16.76
CA TRP A 156 0.09 2.00 -15.35
C TRP A 156 0.91 3.14 -14.77
N LYS A 157 2.22 3.16 -15.05
CA LYS A 157 3.12 4.23 -14.61
C LYS A 157 2.66 5.59 -15.13
N THR A 158 2.40 5.68 -16.44
CA THR A 158 2.01 6.93 -17.10
C THR A 158 0.69 7.45 -16.55
N TRP A 159 -0.28 6.55 -16.34
CA TRP A 159 -1.54 6.89 -15.71
C TRP A 159 -1.35 7.39 -14.28
N LEU A 160 -0.61 6.68 -13.43
CA LEU A 160 -0.32 7.12 -12.05
C LEU A 160 0.36 8.49 -12.01
N GLN A 161 1.26 8.80 -12.96
CA GLN A 161 1.90 10.10 -13.08
C GLN A 161 0.94 11.22 -13.50
N SER A 162 -0.15 10.90 -14.21
CA SER A 162 -1.18 11.86 -14.59
C SER A 162 -2.13 12.22 -13.43
N CYS A 163 -2.16 11.41 -12.37
CA CYS A 163 -3.07 11.56 -11.24
C CYS A 163 -2.60 12.58 -10.19
N TYR A 164 -1.45 13.24 -10.36
CA TYR A 164 -0.94 14.20 -9.39
C TYR A 164 -0.13 15.34 -9.97
#